data_AF-A0A0D6M668-F1
#
_entry.id   AF-A0A0D6M668-F1
#
_cell.length_a   1.000
_cell.length_b   1.000
_cell.length_c   1.000
_cell.angle_alpha   90.00
_cell.angle_beta   90.00
_cell.angle_gamma   90.00
#
_symmetry.space_group_name_H-M   'P 1'
#
loop_
_entity.id
_entity.type
_entity.pdbx_description
1 polymer ?
#
loop_
_entity_poly.entity_id
_entity_poly.type
_entity_poly.pdbx_seq_one_letter_code
_entity_poly.pdbx_strand_id
1 'polypeptide(L)'
;MGMRTLMNAVGLPDEHTRFDRKDHIKIHWENIDDSYLYLFALTSVEPDPNGTPYDYYSITHAPKDYVAKPGTITIETLDKQYQTVFFLSVLCQYSQNAWNISMEHLPNIEINLMFEDVIGNQKKPSKWDWKKICLMYKCDTCMGEKMEH
;
A
#
# COMPACT_ATOMS: atom_id res chain seq x y z
N MET A 1 -15.53 13.78 1.16
CA MET A 1 -15.52 12.42 0.57
C MET A 1 -14.31 12.31 -0.32
N GLY A 2 -13.42 11.35 -0.09
CA GLY A 2 -12.16 11.20 -0.84
C GLY A 2 -12.28 10.25 -2.03
N MET A 3 -11.26 10.19 -2.88
CA MET A 3 -11.24 9.33 -4.07
C MET A 3 -11.37 7.83 -3.72
N ARG A 4 -10.73 7.37 -2.63
CA ARG A 4 -10.89 6.00 -2.12
C ARG A 4 -12.36 5.66 -1.83
N THR A 5 -13.07 6.56 -1.14
CA THR A 5 -14.50 6.36 -0.84
C THR A 5 -15.34 6.28 -2.11
N LEU A 6 -15.02 7.10 -3.12
CA LEU A 6 -15.69 7.04 -4.41
C LEU A 6 -15.43 5.71 -5.12
N MET A 7 -14.18 5.22 -5.12
CA MET A 7 -13.84 3.93 -5.71
C MET A 7 -14.55 2.76 -5.03
N ASN A 8 -14.62 2.77 -3.70
CA ASN A 8 -15.37 1.75 -2.97
C ASN A 8 -16.87 1.82 -3.27
N ALA A 9 -17.44 3.02 -3.46
CA ALA A 9 -18.85 3.20 -3.82
C ALA A 9 -19.20 2.67 -5.21
N VAL A 10 -18.25 2.68 -6.15
CA VAL A 10 -18.39 2.04 -7.48
C VAL A 10 -17.97 0.56 -7.47
N GLY A 11 -17.79 -0.03 -6.30
CA GLY A 11 -17.58 -1.47 -6.12
C GLY A 11 -16.13 -1.94 -6.21
N LEU A 12 -15.14 -1.05 -6.29
CA LEU A 12 -13.74 -1.46 -6.21
C LEU A 12 -13.38 -1.79 -4.75
N PRO A 13 -13.00 -3.03 -4.41
CA PRO A 13 -12.63 -3.37 -3.04
C PRO A 13 -11.31 -2.71 -2.62
N ASP A 14 -11.07 -2.69 -1.31
CA ASP A 14 -9.79 -2.24 -0.76
C ASP A 14 -8.67 -3.20 -1.14
N GLU A 15 -7.57 -2.68 -1.68
CA GLU A 15 -6.49 -3.53 -2.24
C GLU A 15 -5.87 -4.48 -1.21
N HIS A 16 -5.74 -4.04 0.06
CA HIS A 16 -5.21 -4.86 1.15
C HIS A 16 -6.15 -6.00 1.61
N THR A 17 -7.33 -6.13 0.99
CA THR A 17 -8.31 -7.20 1.26
C THR A 17 -8.34 -8.29 0.21
N ARG A 18 -7.45 -8.23 -0.80
CA ARG A 18 -7.33 -9.29 -1.80
C ARG A 18 -6.91 -10.62 -1.18
N PHE A 19 -7.35 -11.73 -1.78
CA PHE A 19 -7.00 -13.08 -1.34
C PHE A 19 -5.47 -13.35 -1.40
N ASP A 20 -4.80 -12.81 -2.42
CA ASP A 20 -3.36 -12.98 -2.69
C ASP A 20 -2.48 -12.02 -1.89
N ARG A 21 -3.07 -11.14 -1.06
CA ARG A 21 -2.32 -10.12 -0.31
C ARG A 21 -1.16 -10.69 0.50
N LYS A 22 -1.25 -11.94 0.96
CA LYS A 22 -0.23 -12.61 1.77
C LYS A 22 1.11 -12.76 1.03
N ASP A 23 1.08 -12.68 -0.30
CA ASP A 23 2.28 -12.73 -1.15
C ASP A 23 2.88 -11.33 -1.38
N HIS A 24 2.22 -10.28 -0.91
CA HIS A 24 2.56 -8.88 -1.19
C HIS A 24 2.76 -8.02 0.06
N ILE A 25 1.98 -8.28 1.11
CA ILE A 25 1.97 -7.55 2.37
C ILE A 25 1.87 -8.51 3.55
N LYS A 26 2.36 -8.06 4.70
CA LYS A 26 2.19 -8.70 5.99
C LYS A 26 1.33 -7.83 6.88
N ILE A 27 0.34 -8.46 7.51
CA ILE A 27 -0.52 -7.80 8.49
C ILE A 27 0.02 -8.12 9.89
N HIS A 28 0.31 -7.07 10.65
CA HIS A 28 0.68 -7.14 12.06
C HIS A 28 -0.56 -7.18 12.94
N TRP A 29 -1.19 -8.36 13.02
CA TRP A 29 -2.43 -8.57 13.77
C TRP A 29 -2.31 -8.14 15.24
N GLU A 30 -1.13 -8.31 15.84
CA GLU A 30 -0.80 -7.87 17.20
C GLU A 30 -0.98 -6.35 17.44
N ASN A 31 -0.93 -5.56 16.36
CA ASN A 31 -1.03 -4.10 16.39
C ASN A 31 -2.45 -3.58 16.15
N ILE A 32 -3.42 -4.46 15.93
CA ILE A 32 -4.82 -4.11 15.64
C ILE A 32 -5.67 -4.35 16.90
N ASP A 33 -6.70 -3.52 17.11
CA ASP A 33 -7.75 -3.82 18.09
C ASP A 33 -8.74 -4.84 17.50
N ASP A 34 -9.16 -5.82 18.29
CA ASP A 34 -10.05 -6.92 17.84
C ASP A 34 -11.35 -6.40 17.18
N SER A 35 -11.84 -5.22 17.60
CA SER A 35 -13.02 -4.59 17.02
C SER A 35 -12.84 -4.15 15.56
N TYR A 36 -11.60 -4.07 15.04
CA TYR A 36 -11.28 -3.66 13.68
C TYR A 36 -10.83 -4.81 12.75
N LEU A 37 -10.74 -6.06 13.24
CA LEU A 37 -10.27 -7.18 12.43
C LEU A 37 -11.09 -7.41 11.15
N TYR A 38 -12.39 -7.07 11.18
CA TYR A 38 -13.28 -7.18 10.02
C TYR A 38 -12.85 -6.30 8.83
N LEU A 39 -12.10 -5.21 9.07
CA LEU A 39 -11.56 -4.33 8.01
C LEU A 39 -10.46 -5.00 7.17
N PHE A 40 -10.00 -6.17 7.60
CA PHE A 40 -9.01 -6.99 6.90
C PHE A 40 -9.63 -8.32 6.44
N ALA A 41 -10.96 -8.46 6.45
CA ALA A 41 -11.62 -9.61 5.84
C ALA A 41 -11.29 -9.68 4.33
N LEU A 42 -11.12 -10.90 3.80
CA LEU A 42 -10.84 -11.08 2.38
C LEU A 42 -12.08 -10.80 1.53
N THR A 43 -11.94 -10.05 0.44
CA THR A 43 -13.07 -9.62 -0.42
C THR A 43 -13.22 -10.41 -1.71
N SER A 44 -12.22 -11.20 -2.12
CA SER A 44 -12.21 -11.95 -3.38
C SER A 44 -12.25 -13.46 -3.16
N VAL A 45 -12.95 -14.15 -4.06
CA VAL A 45 -12.82 -15.60 -4.30
C VAL A 45 -11.61 -15.84 -5.21
N GLU A 46 -10.93 -16.98 -5.03
CA GLU A 46 -9.88 -17.42 -5.96
C GLU A 46 -10.49 -17.98 -7.26
N PRO A 47 -9.95 -17.64 -8.45
CA PRO A 47 -8.94 -16.60 -8.73
C PRO A 47 -9.53 -15.18 -8.80
N ASP A 48 -8.68 -14.14 -8.73
CA ASP A 48 -9.09 -12.73 -8.92
C ASP A 48 -9.91 -12.61 -10.23
N PRO A 49 -11.19 -12.21 -10.16
CA PRO A 49 -12.06 -12.14 -11.34
C PRO A 49 -11.53 -11.18 -12.41
N ASN A 50 -10.63 -10.26 -12.06
CA ASN A 50 -10.09 -9.26 -12.98
C ASN A 50 -8.69 -9.61 -13.52
N GLY A 51 -8.03 -10.66 -13.00
CA GLY A 51 -6.70 -11.09 -13.46
C GLY A 51 -5.60 -10.00 -13.36
N THR A 52 -5.79 -9.00 -12.50
CA THR A 52 -4.85 -7.87 -12.37
C THR A 52 -3.78 -8.17 -11.32
N PRO A 53 -2.53 -7.68 -11.50
CA PRO A 53 -1.50 -7.79 -10.46
C PRO A 53 -1.89 -6.96 -9.23
N TYR A 54 -1.36 -7.34 -8.06
CA TYR A 54 -1.48 -6.57 -6.83
C TYR A 54 -0.86 -5.18 -7.01
N ASP A 55 -1.58 -4.13 -6.62
CA ASP A 55 -1.19 -2.74 -6.89
C ASP A 55 -0.93 -1.94 -5.60
N TYR A 56 0.35 -1.84 -5.22
CA TYR A 56 0.79 -1.00 -4.10
C TYR A 56 0.48 0.50 -4.29
N TYR A 57 0.23 0.95 -5.54
CA TYR A 57 -0.17 2.32 -5.85
C TYR A 57 -1.69 2.46 -6.05
N SER A 58 -2.48 1.46 -5.68
CA SER A 58 -3.94 1.59 -5.75
C SER A 58 -4.43 2.69 -4.81
N ILE A 59 -5.39 3.48 -5.26
CA ILE A 59 -6.07 4.48 -4.42
C ILE A 59 -6.89 3.85 -3.29
N THR A 60 -7.19 2.54 -3.38
CA THR A 60 -7.92 1.80 -2.35
C THR A 60 -6.99 1.03 -1.41
N HIS A 61 -5.67 1.07 -1.62
CA HIS A 61 -4.73 0.48 -0.67
C HIS A 61 -4.71 1.29 0.63
N ALA A 62 -4.85 0.62 1.77
CA ALA A 62 -4.73 1.27 3.07
C ALA A 62 -3.28 1.71 3.36
N PRO A 63 -3.06 2.79 4.14
CA PRO A 63 -1.72 3.19 4.59
C PRO A 63 -1.16 2.18 5.61
N LYS A 64 0.15 2.25 5.85
CA LYS A 64 0.87 1.32 6.73
C LYS A 64 0.33 1.28 8.17
N ASP A 65 -0.17 2.40 8.67
CA ASP A 65 -0.67 2.58 10.04
C ASP A 65 -2.21 2.50 10.13
N TYR A 66 -2.86 1.96 9.10
CA TYR A 66 -4.31 1.83 9.08
C TYR A 66 -4.82 1.06 10.31
N VAL A 67 -5.62 1.75 11.13
CA VAL A 67 -6.16 1.27 12.42
C VAL A 67 -5.12 0.70 13.39
N ALA A 68 -3.86 1.12 13.26
CA ALA A 68 -2.77 0.69 14.12
C ALA A 68 -2.89 1.27 15.54
N LYS A 69 -2.41 0.53 16.54
CA LYS A 69 -2.14 1.07 17.86
C LYS A 69 -1.11 2.22 17.76
N PRO A 70 -1.19 3.26 18.60
CA PRO A 70 -0.30 4.41 18.52
C PRO A 70 1.18 4.01 18.49
N GLY A 71 1.94 4.52 17.51
CA GLY A 71 3.37 4.25 17.35
C GLY A 71 3.72 2.92 16.68
N THR A 72 2.73 2.16 16.20
CA THR A 72 2.95 0.87 15.50
C THR A 72 2.50 0.94 14.03
N ILE A 73 2.81 -0.10 13.25
CA ILE A 73 2.30 -0.28 11.89
C ILE A 73 1.39 -1.52 11.84
N THR A 74 0.39 -1.49 10.98
CA THR A 74 -0.52 -2.62 10.73
C THR A 74 -0.16 -3.37 9.45
N ILE A 75 0.28 -2.65 8.40
CA ILE A 75 0.56 -3.21 7.09
C ILE A 75 2.02 -2.97 6.74
N GLU A 76 2.77 -4.05 6.55
CA GLU A 76 4.17 -4.06 6.10
C GLU A 76 4.22 -4.57 4.66
N THR A 77 4.84 -3.83 3.73
CA THR A 77 5.06 -4.32 2.36
C THR A 77 6.19 -5.36 2.37
N LEU A 78 6.01 -6.50 1.68
CA LEU A 78 7.05 -7.54 1.62
C LEU A 78 8.19 -7.18 0.67
N ASP A 79 7.88 -6.42 -0.38
CA ASP A 79 8.85 -5.99 -1.37
C ASP A 79 9.44 -4.63 -1.00
N LYS A 80 10.74 -4.64 -0.73
CA LYS A 80 11.54 -3.50 -0.27
C LYS A 80 11.54 -2.32 -1.26
N GLN A 81 11.25 -2.54 -2.54
CA GLN A 81 11.18 -1.42 -3.49
C GLN A 81 10.03 -0.44 -3.19
N TYR A 82 9.02 -0.89 -2.42
CA TYR A 82 7.88 -0.07 -2.00
C TYR A 82 8.04 0.54 -0.61
N GLN A 83 9.16 0.27 0.07
CA GLN A 83 9.55 0.88 1.33
C GLN A 83 10.43 2.10 1.02
N THR A 84 9.90 3.32 1.09
CA THR A 84 10.72 4.52 0.83
C THR A 84 11.71 4.68 1.97
N VAL A 85 12.99 4.58 1.64
CA VAL A 85 14.08 4.76 2.57
C VAL A 85 14.28 6.25 2.85
N PHE A 86 13.95 6.71 4.05
CA PHE A 86 14.28 8.05 4.54
C PHE A 86 15.80 8.23 4.83
N PHE A 87 16.68 7.46 4.17
CA PHE A 87 18.13 7.57 4.33
C PHE A 87 18.69 8.79 3.60
N LEU A 88 18.09 9.22 2.48
CA LEU A 88 18.64 10.34 1.70
C LEU A 88 18.45 11.70 2.37
N SER A 89 17.39 11.91 3.14
CA SER A 89 17.21 13.17 3.88
C SER A 89 18.10 13.25 5.10
N VAL A 90 18.23 12.16 5.87
CA VAL A 90 19.13 12.11 7.04
C VAL A 90 20.59 12.22 6.60
N LEU A 91 21.02 11.49 5.57
CA LEU A 91 22.38 11.63 5.04
C LEU A 91 22.62 13.00 4.42
N CYS A 92 21.66 13.64 3.73
CA CYS A 92 21.85 14.99 3.20
C CYS A 92 21.95 16.04 4.31
N GLN A 93 21.18 15.89 5.40
CA GLN A 93 21.27 16.76 6.57
C GLN A 93 22.63 16.62 7.30
N TYR A 94 23.19 15.39 7.33
CA TYR A 94 24.47 15.10 7.95
C TYR A 94 25.68 15.32 7.02
N SER A 95 25.53 15.19 5.70
CA SER A 95 26.61 15.38 4.72
C SER A 95 26.97 16.84 4.49
N GLN A 96 26.10 17.78 4.89
CA GLN A 96 26.48 19.19 4.94
C GLN A 96 27.29 19.55 6.19
N ASN A 97 27.37 18.67 7.19
CA ASN A 97 27.94 19.00 8.50
C ASN A 97 28.98 18.01 9.09
N ALA A 98 29.42 16.94 8.40
CA ALA A 98 30.52 16.13 8.94
C ALA A 98 31.27 15.31 7.87
N TRP A 99 32.54 15.65 7.67
CA TRP A 99 33.54 14.68 7.23
C TRP A 99 33.83 13.75 8.42
N ASN A 100 33.82 12.42 8.20
CA ASN A 100 34.21 11.35 9.12
C ASN A 100 33.17 10.87 10.15
N ILE A 101 32.17 10.11 9.72
CA ILE A 101 31.50 9.13 10.60
C ILE A 101 31.56 7.76 9.93
N SER A 102 32.16 6.77 10.59
CA SER A 102 32.14 5.37 10.15
C SER A 102 30.74 4.78 10.37
N MET A 103 30.28 3.95 9.43
CA MET A 103 28.96 3.29 9.43
C MET A 103 28.65 2.42 10.67
N GLU A 104 29.61 2.23 11.57
CA GLU A 104 29.51 1.35 12.75
C GLU A 104 28.85 2.00 13.97
N HIS A 105 28.56 3.32 13.94
CA HIS A 105 27.99 4.07 15.07
C HIS A 105 26.52 4.50 14.88
N LEU A 106 25.82 3.98 13.87
CA LEU A 106 24.38 4.20 13.80
C LEU A 106 23.69 3.39 14.91
N PRO A 107 22.93 4.03 15.82
CA PRO A 107 22.27 3.31 16.88
C PRO A 107 21.23 2.35 16.28
N ASN A 108 21.13 1.14 16.84
CA ASN A 108 20.09 0.13 16.55
C ASN A 108 18.70 0.58 17.04
N ILE A 109 18.32 1.82 16.76
CA ILE A 109 16.96 2.32 16.94
C ILE A 109 16.15 1.71 15.81
N GLU A 110 15.15 0.91 16.15
CA GLU A 110 14.18 0.22 15.28
C GLU A 110 14.13 0.77 13.84
N ILE A 111 15.00 0.22 12.99
CA ILE A 111 15.13 0.64 11.58
C ILE A 111 13.80 0.42 10.85
N ASN A 112 12.93 -0.46 11.35
CA ASN A 112 11.63 -0.80 10.78
C ASN A 112 10.59 0.34 10.82
N LEU A 113 10.75 1.33 11.72
CA LEU A 113 9.78 2.43 11.84
C LEU A 113 10.06 3.62 10.90
N MET A 114 11.26 3.71 10.31
CA MET A 114 11.70 4.89 9.56
C MET A 114 11.42 4.86 8.05
N PHE A 115 10.76 3.81 7.53
CA PHE A 115 10.39 3.76 6.11
C PHE A 115 9.04 4.43 5.86
N GLU A 116 8.96 5.28 4.85
CA GLU A 116 7.69 5.80 4.36
C GLU A 116 7.20 4.87 3.26
N ASP A 117 6.17 4.07 3.52
CA ASP A 117 5.68 3.16 2.48
C ASP A 117 4.97 3.93 1.36
N VAL A 118 5.09 3.41 0.14
CA VAL A 118 4.34 3.91 -1.02
C VAL A 118 2.83 3.81 -0.80
N ILE A 119 2.37 2.80 -0.04
CA ILE A 119 0.96 2.45 0.11
C ILE A 119 0.14 3.54 0.83
N GLY A 120 -1.10 3.74 0.38
CA GLY A 120 -2.09 4.59 1.05
C GLY A 120 -1.85 6.10 0.98
N ASN A 121 -0.88 6.55 0.18
CA ASN A 121 -0.51 7.96 0.01
C ASN A 121 -1.05 8.59 -1.29
N GLN A 122 -1.83 7.83 -2.07
CA GLN A 122 -2.28 8.22 -3.40
C GLN A 122 -3.41 9.25 -3.35
N LYS A 123 -3.41 10.17 -4.31
CA LYS A 123 -4.47 11.17 -4.51
C LYS A 123 -5.37 10.88 -5.71
N LYS A 124 -4.93 10.00 -6.60
CA LYS A 124 -5.61 9.63 -7.84
C LYS A 124 -5.56 8.12 -8.04
N PRO A 125 -6.54 7.54 -8.75
CA PRO A 125 -6.53 6.13 -9.09
C PRO A 125 -5.36 5.78 -10.00
N SER A 126 -4.81 4.59 -9.80
CA SER A 126 -3.74 4.04 -10.63
C SER A 126 -4.27 3.57 -12.00
N LYS A 127 -3.35 3.13 -12.86
CA LYS A 127 -3.71 2.44 -14.11
C LYS A 127 -4.52 1.17 -13.84
N TRP A 128 -4.21 0.43 -12.77
CA TRP A 128 -4.87 -0.82 -12.44
C TRP A 128 -6.24 -0.62 -11.79
N ASP A 129 -6.42 0.44 -11.00
CA ASP A 129 -7.74 0.84 -10.49
C ASP A 129 -8.71 1.08 -11.66
N TRP A 130 -8.29 1.86 -12.66
CA TRP A 130 -9.11 2.10 -13.84
C TRP A 130 -9.38 0.82 -14.63
N LYS A 131 -8.37 -0.05 -14.82
CA LYS A 131 -8.57 -1.33 -15.51
C LYS A 131 -9.59 -2.22 -14.80
N LYS A 132 -9.52 -2.35 -13.47
CA LYS A 132 -10.48 -3.14 -12.67
C LYS A 132 -11.90 -2.61 -12.88
N ILE A 133 -12.11 -1.30 -12.77
CA ILE A 133 -13.41 -0.66 -13.03
C ILE A 133 -13.88 -0.95 -14.46
N CYS A 134 -13.01 -0.77 -15.46
CA CYS A 134 -13.35 -1.00 -16.85
C CYS A 134 -13.76 -2.46 -17.13
N LEU A 135 -13.10 -3.43 -16.49
CA LEU A 135 -13.45 -4.85 -16.57
C LEU A 135 -14.80 -5.13 -15.89
N MET A 136 -14.99 -4.64 -14.66
CA MET A 136 -16.23 -4.83 -13.89
C MET A 136 -17.46 -4.31 -14.65
N TYR A 137 -17.34 -3.15 -15.29
CA TYR A 137 -18.43 -2.49 -16.01
C TYR A 137 -18.43 -2.75 -17.53
N LYS A 138 -17.56 -3.64 -18.03
CA LYS A 138 -17.44 -4.01 -19.45
C LYS A 138 -17.33 -2.80 -20.38
N CYS A 139 -16.44 -1.86 -20.04
CA CYS A 139 -16.20 -0.69 -20.87
C CYS A 139 -15.60 -1.09 -22.23
N ASP A 140 -16.02 -0.45 -23.32
CA ASP A 140 -15.45 -0.67 -24.65
C ASP A 140 -14.05 -0.05 -24.80
N THR A 141 -13.79 1.03 -24.07
CA THR A 141 -12.53 1.77 -24.09
C THR A 141 -12.16 2.16 -22.67
N CYS A 142 -10.90 1.93 -22.29
CA CYS A 142 -10.36 2.27 -20.99
C CYS A 142 -9.07 3.06 -21.16
N MET A 143 -9.01 4.27 -20.59
CA MET A 143 -7.84 5.16 -20.70
C MET A 143 -7.36 5.37 -22.16
N GLY A 144 -8.27 5.32 -23.13
CA GLY A 144 -7.96 5.49 -24.56
C GLY A 144 -7.60 4.21 -25.32
N GLU A 145 -7.54 3.06 -24.66
CA GLU A 145 -7.28 1.76 -25.27
C GLU A 145 -8.58 0.95 -25.39
N LYS A 146 -8.77 0.20 -26.49
CA LYS A 146 -9.89 -0.75 -26.59
C LYS A 146 -9.68 -1.90 -25.60
N MET A 147 -10.74 -2.30 -24.93
CA MET A 147 -10.72 -3.41 -23.98
C MET A 147 -10.98 -4.73 -24.70
N GLU A 148 -10.26 -5.77 -24.31
CA GLU A 148 -10.54 -7.17 -24.66
C GLU A 148 -11.16 -7.85 -23.43
N HIS A 149 -12.24 -8.60 -23.64
CA HIS A 149 -13.02 -9.26 -22.58
C HIS A 149 -13.06 -10.76 -22.80
#